data_AF-A0ABD7D8P9-F1
#
_entry.id   AF-A0ABD7D8P9-F1
#
_cell.length_a   1.000
_cell.length_b   1.000
_cell.length_c   1.000
_cell.angle_alpha   90.00
_cell.angle_beta   90.00
_cell.angle_gamma   90.00
#
_symmetry.space_group_name_H-M   'P 1'
#
loop_
_entity.id
_entity.type
_entity.pdbx_description
1 polymer ?
#
loop_
_entity_poly.entity_id
_entity_poly.type
_entity_poly.pdbx_seq_one_letter_code
_entity_poly.pdbx_strand_id
1 'polypeptide(L)'
;MKKTALLTMLSFADPDLRQQIEAMPEGTALIGISTTGQAIAVDLDGESPHVLVCTAAGGGSTTMLRSLTAQFLHQGAHALVLDTKRISHLWAKALPTVTHRGNIAGIHDALVHLATEWSAASTATWTPCPA
;
A
#
# COMPACT_ATOMS: atom_id res chain seq x y z
N MET A 1 -4.77 16.86 30.09
CA MET A 1 -4.27 15.68 29.34
C MET A 1 -2.89 16.00 28.80
N LYS A 2 -1.88 15.16 29.02
CA LYS A 2 -0.52 15.37 28.49
C LYS A 2 -0.54 15.12 26.98
N LYS A 3 -0.31 16.17 26.20
CA LYS A 3 -0.09 16.09 24.76
C LYS A 3 1.25 15.38 24.54
N THR A 4 1.22 14.14 24.05
CA THR A 4 2.44 13.44 23.69
C THR A 4 3.01 14.11 22.45
N ALA A 5 4.28 14.51 22.49
CA ALA A 5 4.95 15.01 21.29
C ALA A 5 4.88 13.94 20.20
N LEU A 6 4.63 14.34 18.96
CA LEU A 6 4.59 13.39 17.84
C LEU A 6 5.93 12.66 17.77
N LEU A 7 5.87 11.33 17.74
CA LEU A 7 7.05 10.49 17.61
C LEU A 7 7.74 10.80 16.27
N THR A 8 9.07 10.85 16.29
CA THR A 8 9.88 11.08 15.08
C THR A 8 9.95 9.85 14.19
N MET A 9 9.68 8.67 14.74
CA MET A 9 9.68 7.39 14.03
C MET A 9 8.68 6.43 14.69
N LEU A 10 7.97 5.68 13.84
CA LEU A 10 7.15 4.54 14.23
C LEU A 10 7.78 3.28 13.64
N SER A 11 7.86 2.21 14.43
CA SER A 11 8.42 0.93 14.01
C SER A 11 7.37 -0.16 14.15
N PHE A 12 7.12 -0.93 13.09
CA PHE A 12 6.23 -2.10 13.16
C PHE A 12 6.77 -3.23 14.06
N ALA A 13 8.02 -3.14 14.50
CA ALA A 13 8.58 -4.06 15.49
C ALA A 13 8.26 -3.65 16.93
N ASP A 14 7.72 -2.45 17.16
CA ASP A 14 7.26 -2.02 18.48
C ASP A 14 6.07 -2.91 18.91
N PRO A 15 6.13 -3.61 20.05
CA PRO A 15 5.08 -4.52 20.49
C PRO A 15 3.69 -3.86 20.59
N ASP A 16 3.62 -2.63 21.09
CA ASP A 16 2.33 -1.94 21.30
C ASP A 16 1.70 -1.55 19.97
N LEU A 17 2.53 -1.09 19.02
CA LEU A 17 2.06 -0.75 17.68
C LEU A 17 1.70 -2.02 16.90
N ARG A 18 2.51 -3.06 17.03
CA ARG A 18 2.28 -4.35 16.39
C ARG A 18 0.95 -4.95 16.82
N GLN A 19 0.65 -4.93 18.12
CA GLN A 19 -0.63 -5.39 18.64
C GLN A 19 -1.80 -4.59 18.06
N GLN A 20 -1.66 -3.27 17.92
CA GLN A 20 -2.68 -2.45 17.27
C GLN A 20 -2.89 -2.81 15.80
N ILE A 21 -1.81 -3.06 15.04
CA ILE A 21 -1.89 -3.48 13.62
C ILE A 21 -2.51 -4.87 13.48
N GLU A 22 -2.11 -5.84 14.32
CA GLU A 22 -2.63 -7.21 14.27
C GLU A 22 -4.11 -7.29 14.69
N ALA A 23 -4.61 -6.32 15.47
CA ALA A 23 -6.02 -6.20 15.83
C ALA A 23 -6.89 -5.50 14.77
N MET A 24 -6.28 -4.96 13.71
CA MET A 24 -7.02 -4.29 12.63
C MET A 24 -7.80 -5.31 11.78
N PRO A 25 -9.01 -4.95 11.30
CA PRO A 25 -9.73 -5.77 10.34
C PRO A 25 -8.94 -5.96 9.03
N GLU A 26 -9.18 -7.06 8.33
CA GLU A 26 -8.72 -7.24 6.95
C GLU A 26 -9.20 -6.08 6.06
N GLY A 27 -8.40 -5.71 5.05
CA GLY A 27 -8.73 -4.59 4.17
C GLY A 27 -8.42 -3.21 4.75
N THR A 28 -8.00 -3.15 6.03
CA THR A 28 -7.61 -1.91 6.68
C THR A 28 -6.09 -1.81 6.87
N ALA A 29 -5.55 -0.59 6.85
CA ALA A 29 -4.12 -0.36 7.05
C ALA A 29 -3.83 0.92 7.86
N LEU A 30 -2.87 0.83 8.77
CA LEU A 30 -2.38 1.96 9.55
C LEU A 30 -1.70 3.00 8.63
N ILE A 31 -2.11 4.26 8.77
CA ILE A 31 -1.49 5.43 8.11
C ILE A 31 -0.85 6.41 9.09
N GLY A 32 -1.07 6.26 10.39
CA GLY A 32 -0.45 7.14 11.38
C GLY A 32 -0.91 6.87 12.79
N ILE A 33 -0.35 7.64 13.72
CA ILE A 33 -0.73 7.62 15.14
C ILE A 33 -1.15 9.03 15.52
N SER A 34 -2.28 9.16 16.20
CA SER A 34 -2.77 10.43 16.71
C SER A 34 -1.86 10.97 17.82
N THR A 35 -2.02 12.24 18.18
CA THR A 35 -1.29 12.82 19.34
C THR A 35 -1.66 12.20 20.69
N THR A 36 -2.69 11.36 20.73
CA THR A 36 -3.09 10.59 21.92
C THR A 36 -2.58 9.15 21.88
N GLY A 37 -1.78 8.77 20.88
CA GLY A 37 -1.24 7.41 20.74
C GLY A 37 -2.18 6.41 20.08
N GLN A 38 -3.30 6.88 19.50
CA GLN A 38 -4.29 6.00 18.86
C GLN A 38 -3.94 5.78 17.39
N ALA A 39 -4.01 4.53 16.92
CA ALA A 39 -3.92 4.19 15.51
C ALA A 39 -4.95 4.96 14.65
N ILE A 40 -4.47 5.52 13.56
CA ILE A 40 -5.26 6.09 12.47
C ILE A 40 -5.07 5.18 11.27
N ALA A 41 -6.17 4.60 10.78
CA ALA A 41 -6.17 3.64 9.69
C ALA A 41 -7.09 4.10 8.54
N VAL A 42 -6.87 3.53 7.38
CA VAL A 42 -7.78 3.60 6.23
C VAL A 42 -8.46 2.24 6.06
N ASP A 43 -9.73 2.25 5.67
CA ASP A 43 -10.51 1.06 5.34
C ASP A 43 -10.77 1.04 3.82
N LEU A 44 -10.14 0.11 3.12
CA LEU A 44 -10.25 0.02 1.66
C LEU A 44 -11.45 -0.80 1.19
N ASP A 45 -12.05 -1.58 2.08
CA ASP A 45 -13.22 -2.42 1.79
C ASP A 45 -14.52 -1.67 2.07
N GLY A 46 -14.57 -0.90 3.17
CA GLY A 46 -15.73 -0.14 3.60
C GLY A 46 -15.86 1.26 2.98
N GLU A 47 -14.76 1.86 2.53
CA GLU A 47 -14.74 3.22 1.95
C GLU A 47 -14.36 3.22 0.46
N SER A 48 -13.18 3.74 0.12
CA SER A 48 -12.66 3.82 -1.24
C SER A 48 -11.44 2.91 -1.36
N PRO A 49 -11.33 2.08 -2.40
CA PRO A 49 -10.27 1.08 -2.55
C PRO A 49 -8.90 1.69 -2.92
N HIS A 50 -8.71 3.00 -2.71
CA HIS A 50 -7.60 3.77 -3.22
C HIS A 50 -7.08 4.78 -2.19
N VAL A 51 -5.75 4.85 -2.09
CA VAL A 51 -5.03 5.81 -1.23
C VAL A 51 -4.04 6.60 -2.08
N LEU A 52 -4.06 7.93 -1.92
CA LEU A 52 -3.07 8.82 -2.53
C LEU A 52 -2.07 9.29 -1.48
N VAL A 53 -0.77 9.03 -1.71
CA VAL A 53 0.32 9.54 -0.87
C VAL A 53 1.09 10.63 -1.62
N CYS A 54 0.92 11.88 -1.19
CA CYS A 54 1.62 13.03 -1.76
C CYS A 54 2.54 13.66 -0.73
N THR A 55 3.83 13.74 -1.04
CA THR A 55 4.84 14.37 -0.17
C THR A 55 5.81 15.21 -1.00
N ALA A 56 6.48 16.18 -0.38
CA ALA A 56 7.65 16.81 -0.97
C ALA A 56 8.82 15.81 -1.14
N ALA A 57 9.87 16.21 -1.85
CA ALA A 57 11.10 15.43 -1.94
C ALA A 57 11.65 15.15 -0.53
N GLY A 58 11.97 13.88 -0.24
CA GLY A 58 12.41 13.45 1.09
C GLY A 58 11.28 13.31 2.13
N GLY A 59 10.03 13.64 1.79
CA GLY A 59 8.89 13.60 2.72
C GLY A 59 8.35 12.21 3.04
N GLY A 60 9.02 11.14 2.63
CA GLY A 60 8.70 9.77 3.05
C GLY A 60 7.68 9.01 2.22
N SER A 61 7.27 9.48 1.03
CA SER A 61 6.33 8.76 0.14
C SER A 61 6.72 7.28 -0.09
N THR A 62 7.98 7.00 -0.41
CA THR A 62 8.48 5.63 -0.59
C THR A 62 8.38 4.78 0.68
N THR A 63 8.69 5.36 1.83
CA THR A 63 8.56 4.68 3.14
C THR A 63 7.09 4.36 3.40
N MET A 64 6.20 5.32 3.15
CA MET A 64 4.78 5.15 3.41
C MET A 64 4.15 4.08 2.52
N LEU A 65 4.44 4.11 1.21
CA LEU A 65 3.99 3.08 0.27
C LEU A 65 4.54 1.70 0.63
N ARG A 66 5.81 1.60 1.06
CA ARG A 66 6.38 0.35 1.57
C ARG A 66 5.65 -0.15 2.81
N SER A 67 5.38 0.72 3.78
CA SER A 67 4.69 0.38 5.02
C SER A 67 3.25 -0.07 4.78
N LEU A 68 2.52 0.58 3.87
CA LEU A 68 1.19 0.15 3.45
C LEU A 68 1.25 -1.22 2.76
N THR A 69 2.15 -1.38 1.80
CA THR A 69 2.30 -2.66 1.08
C THR A 69 2.64 -3.80 2.03
N ALA A 70 3.54 -3.58 3.00
CA ALA A 70 3.91 -4.60 3.97
C ALA A 70 2.72 -5.07 4.84
N GLN A 71 1.82 -4.16 5.21
CA GLN A 71 0.61 -4.51 5.96
C GLN A 71 -0.33 -5.40 5.14
N PHE A 72 -0.60 -5.04 3.88
CA PHE A 72 -1.46 -5.87 3.02
C PHE A 72 -0.81 -7.21 2.67
N LEU A 73 0.51 -7.26 2.45
CA LEU A 73 1.23 -8.52 2.28
C LEU A 73 1.13 -9.41 3.53
N HIS A 74 1.14 -8.82 4.74
CA HIS A 74 0.95 -9.56 5.98
C HIS A 74 -0.47 -10.15 6.08
N GLN A 75 -1.46 -9.44 5.56
CA GLN A 75 -2.85 -9.92 5.45
C GLN A 75 -3.05 -10.95 4.32
N GLY A 76 -2.02 -11.26 3.52
CA GLY A 76 -2.08 -12.27 2.47
C GLY A 76 -2.28 -11.75 1.05
N ALA A 77 -2.24 -10.43 0.85
CA ALA A 77 -2.36 -9.82 -0.48
C ALA A 77 -1.16 -10.13 -1.39
N HIS A 78 -1.36 -9.94 -2.69
CA HIS A 78 -0.29 -9.83 -3.68
C HIS A 78 -0.08 -8.37 -4.05
N ALA A 79 1.16 -7.98 -4.37
CA ALA A 79 1.46 -6.60 -4.74
C ALA A 79 2.08 -6.51 -6.14
N LEU A 80 1.55 -5.61 -6.97
CA LEU A 80 2.20 -5.14 -8.18
C LEU A 80 2.86 -3.77 -7.89
N VAL A 81 4.19 -3.73 -7.91
CA VAL A 81 4.97 -2.52 -7.63
C VAL A 81 5.54 -1.94 -8.93
N LEU A 82 5.12 -0.72 -9.26
CA LEU A 82 5.57 0.03 -10.43
C LEU A 82 6.58 1.11 -10.01
N ASP A 83 7.87 0.80 -10.03
CA ASP A 83 8.95 1.71 -9.59
C ASP A 83 9.71 2.26 -10.80
N THR A 84 9.21 3.35 -11.39
CA THR A 84 9.81 4.01 -12.56
C THR A 84 11.24 4.51 -12.30
N LYS A 85 11.58 4.83 -11.05
CA LYS A 85 12.93 5.23 -10.66
C LYS A 85 13.88 4.05 -10.50
N ARG A 86 13.35 2.82 -10.40
CA ARG A 86 14.08 1.55 -10.26
C ARG A 86 14.94 1.41 -9.00
N ILE A 87 14.85 2.37 -8.08
CA ILE A 87 15.64 2.43 -6.84
C ILE A 87 14.77 2.58 -5.59
N SER A 88 13.49 2.95 -5.74
CA SER A 88 12.62 3.30 -4.62
C SER A 88 12.14 2.05 -3.87
N HIS A 89 11.86 0.97 -4.61
CA HIS A 89 11.23 -0.24 -4.06
C HIS A 89 12.06 -1.51 -4.30
N LEU A 90 13.39 -1.43 -4.23
CA LEU A 90 14.27 -2.60 -4.44
C LEU A 90 13.98 -3.78 -3.50
N TRP A 91 13.47 -3.50 -2.29
CA TRP A 91 13.03 -4.52 -1.33
C TRP A 91 11.98 -5.48 -1.90
N ALA A 92 11.13 -4.99 -2.81
CA ALA A 92 10.03 -5.76 -3.38
C ALA A 92 10.51 -6.94 -4.23
N LYS A 93 11.69 -6.84 -4.84
CA LYS A 93 12.25 -7.88 -5.72
C LYS A 93 12.57 -9.18 -4.98
N ALA A 94 12.73 -9.14 -3.67
CA ALA A 94 13.09 -10.29 -2.85
C ALA A 94 11.87 -11.08 -2.35
N LEU A 95 10.65 -10.60 -2.61
CA LEU A 95 9.42 -11.18 -2.04
C LEU A 95 8.65 -11.98 -3.10
N PRO A 96 8.26 -13.23 -2.80
CA PRO A 96 7.62 -14.12 -3.78
C PRO A 96 6.23 -13.66 -4.20
N THR A 97 5.49 -12.98 -3.32
CA THR A 97 4.13 -12.47 -3.55
C THR A 97 4.12 -11.08 -4.20
N VAL A 98 5.27 -10.56 -4.61
CA VAL A 98 5.41 -9.22 -5.15
C VAL A 98 5.96 -9.25 -6.57
N THR A 99 5.18 -8.70 -7.50
CA THR A 99 5.63 -8.44 -8.87
C THR A 99 6.19 -7.04 -8.97
N HIS A 100 7.51 -6.91 -9.16
CA HIS A 100 8.17 -5.60 -9.35
C HIS A 100 8.43 -5.32 -10.84
N ARG A 101 8.07 -4.13 -11.31
CA ARG A 101 8.38 -3.62 -12.65
C ARG A 101 8.90 -2.19 -12.58
N GLY A 102 9.86 -1.84 -13.42
CA GLY A 102 10.47 -0.50 -13.40
C GLY A 102 10.94 0.06 -14.73
N ASN A 103 10.85 -0.71 -15.83
CA ASN A 103 10.98 -0.17 -17.18
C ASN A 103 9.58 -0.02 -17.80
N ILE A 104 9.44 0.86 -18.80
CA ILE A 104 8.14 1.19 -19.39
C ILE A 104 7.47 -0.04 -19.99
N ALA A 105 8.21 -0.85 -20.76
CA ALA A 105 7.67 -2.06 -21.37
C ALA A 105 7.12 -3.05 -20.32
N GLY A 106 7.88 -3.34 -19.27
CA GLY A 106 7.44 -4.25 -18.22
C GLY A 106 6.31 -3.70 -17.36
N ILE A 107 6.22 -2.37 -17.19
CA ILE A 107 5.07 -1.72 -16.54
C ILE A 107 3.83 -1.88 -17.43
N HIS A 108 3.94 -1.60 -18.72
CA HIS A 108 2.87 -1.79 -19.70
C HIS A 108 2.35 -3.22 -19.68
N ASP A 109 3.24 -4.21 -19.81
CA ASP A 109 2.84 -5.62 -19.88
C ASP A 109 2.14 -6.07 -18.60
N ALA A 110 2.60 -5.61 -17.44
CA ALA A 110 1.95 -5.91 -16.16
C ALA A 110 0.55 -5.29 -16.04
N LEU A 111 0.36 -4.06 -16.54
CA LEU A 111 -0.95 -3.40 -16.53
C LEU A 111 -1.93 -4.07 -17.49
N VAL A 112 -1.48 -4.45 -18.69
CA VAL A 112 -2.30 -5.19 -19.66
C VAL A 112 -2.70 -6.56 -19.10
N HIS A 113 -1.76 -7.25 -18.44
CA HIS A 113 -2.05 -8.52 -17.80
C HIS A 113 -3.10 -8.37 -16.68
N LEU A 114 -2.94 -7.38 -15.80
CA LEU A 114 -3.91 -7.09 -14.74
C LEU A 114 -5.30 -6.79 -15.28
N ALA A 115 -5.40 -6.02 -16.38
CA ALA A 115 -6.67 -5.75 -17.05
C ALA A 115 -7.31 -7.03 -17.62
N THR A 116 -6.49 -7.96 -18.12
CA THR A 116 -6.94 -9.25 -18.65
C THR A 116 -7.45 -10.15 -17.52
N GLU A 117 -6.73 -10.25 -16.40
CA GLU A 117 -7.16 -10.99 -15.21
C GLU A 117 -8.50 -10.46 -14.70
N TRP A 118 -8.65 -9.13 -14.60
CA TRP A 118 -9.89 -8.51 -14.18
C TRP A 118 -11.05 -8.85 -15.13
N SER A 119 -10.82 -8.73 -16.44
CA SER A 119 -11.86 -9.00 -17.44
C SER A 119 -12.29 -10.47 -17.45
N ALA A 120 -11.37 -11.40 -17.19
CA ALA A 120 -11.68 -12.82 -17.05
C ALA A 120 -12.43 -13.14 -15.74
N ALA A 121 -12.18 -12.39 -14.67
CA ALA A 121 -12.83 -12.55 -13.38
C ALA A 121 -14.21 -11.86 -13.30
N SER A 122 -14.45 -10.80 -14.10
CA SER A 122 -15.71 -10.06 -14.08
C SER A 122 -16.70 -10.58 -15.12
N THR A 123 -17.88 -11.02 -14.68
CA THR A 123 -19.05 -11.30 -15.57
C THR A 123 -19.73 -10.03 -16.10
N ALA A 124 -19.28 -8.84 -15.68
CA ALA A 124 -19.79 -7.56 -16.14
C ALA A 124 -19.11 -7.14 -17.45
N THR A 125 -19.89 -6.96 -18.50
CA THR A 125 -19.41 -6.45 -19.80
C THR A 125 -18.83 -5.06 -19.64
N TRP A 126 -17.51 -4.94 -19.82
CA TRP A 126 -16.82 -3.67 -19.94
C TRP A 126 -17.24 -2.97 -21.23
N THR A 127 -18.02 -1.90 -21.13
CA THR A 127 -18.27 -0.96 -22.23
C THR A 127 -17.23 0.16 -22.19
N PRO A 128 -16.38 0.32 -23.22
CA PRO A 128 -15.45 1.44 -23.29
C PRO A 128 -16.20 2.77 -23.31
N CYS A 129 -15.63 3.78 -22.65
CA CYS A 129 -16.13 5.16 -22.71
C CYS A 129 -15.94 5.69 -24.15
N PRO A 130 -16.95 6.34 -24.77
CA PRO A 130 -16.81 6.89 -26.11
C PRO A 130 -15.75 8.00 -26.13
N ALA A 131 -15.00 8.04 -27.24
CA ALA A 131 -13.93 9.01 -27.51
C ALA A 131 -14.43 10.46 -27.61
#